data_AF-A0A453APH7-F1
#
_entry.id   AF-A0A453APH7-F1
#
_cell.length_a   1.000
_cell.length_b   1.000
_cell.length_c   1.000
_cell.angle_alpha   90.00
_cell.angle_beta   90.00
_cell.angle_gamma   90.00
#
_symmetry.space_group_name_H-M   'P 1'
#
loop_
_entity.id
_entity.type
_entity.pdbx_description
1 polymer ?
#
loop_
_entity_poly.entity_id
_entity_poly.type
_entity_poly.pdbx_seq_one_letter_code
_entity_poly.pdbx_strand_id
1 'polypeptide(L)'
;MAMAMASSLSVLLLLCLAAPSSAQLSPRFYARSCPRAQAIIRRGVAAAVRSERRMGASLLRLHFHDCFVQASPSRLLSLLNVVSTAYTAANLSNSN
;
A
#
# COMPACT_ATOMS: atom_id res chain seq x y z
N MET A 1 45.59 -3.18 18.15
CA MET A 1 44.86 -2.06 17.51
C MET A 1 43.94 -2.52 16.36
N ALA A 2 44.40 -3.34 15.41
CA ALA A 2 43.58 -3.81 14.27
C ALA A 2 42.25 -4.51 14.65
N MET A 3 42.24 -5.34 15.70
CA MET A 3 41.03 -6.06 16.15
C MET A 3 39.93 -5.13 16.71
N ALA A 4 40.32 -4.04 17.37
CA ALA A 4 39.38 -3.04 17.88
C ALA A 4 38.74 -2.21 16.74
N MET A 5 39.50 -1.96 15.67
CA MET A 5 38.99 -1.24 14.50
C MET A 5 37.99 -2.09 13.72
N ALA A 6 38.24 -3.40 13.58
CA ALA A 6 37.32 -4.33 12.92
C ALA A 6 36.01 -4.52 13.69
N SER A 7 36.06 -4.59 15.02
CA SER A 7 34.85 -4.68 15.85
C SER A 7 34.04 -3.39 15.82
N SER A 8 34.68 -2.22 15.90
CA SER A 8 34.00 -0.93 15.74
C SER A 8 33.32 -0.77 14.37
N LEU A 9 33.97 -1.24 13.29
CA LEU A 9 33.40 -1.21 11.94
C LEU A 9 32.19 -2.15 11.80
N SER A 10 32.28 -3.34 12.41
CA SER A 10 31.17 -4.31 12.45
C SER A 10 29.96 -3.78 13.22
N VAL A 11 30.20 -3.14 14.37
CA VAL A 11 29.14 -2.49 15.17
C VAL A 11 28.50 -1.33 14.41
N LEU A 12 29.29 -0.51 13.71
CA LEU A 12 28.78 0.59 12.89
C LEU A 12 27.91 0.07 11.73
N LEU A 13 28.36 -0.99 11.05
CA LEU A 13 27.60 -1.64 9.99
C LEU A 13 26.25 -2.17 10.52
N LEU A 14 26.26 -2.89 11.65
CA LEU A 14 25.03 -3.37 12.30
C LEU A 14 24.06 -2.23 12.67
N LEU A 15 24.58 -1.09 13.15
CA LEU A 15 23.76 0.10 13.44
C LEU A 15 23.12 0.70 12.17
N CYS A 16 23.86 0.77 11.07
CA CYS A 16 23.34 1.29 9.80
C CYS A 16 22.24 0.40 9.22
N LEU A 17 22.36 -0.93 9.33
CA LEU A 17 21.31 -1.86 8.90
C LEU A 17 20.07 -1.83 9.80
N ALA A 18 20.22 -1.49 11.08
CA ALA A 18 19.13 -1.39 12.04
C ALA A 18 18.37 -0.04 11.97
N ALA A 19 18.81 0.90 11.12
CA ALA A 19 18.18 2.21 11.01
C ALA A 19 16.75 2.07 10.44
N PRO A 20 15.72 2.63 11.11
CA PRO A 20 14.36 2.59 10.61
C PRO A 20 14.26 3.39 9.31
N SER A 21 13.91 2.71 8.22
CA SER A 21 13.64 3.36 6.94
C SER A 21 12.23 3.97 6.95
N SER A 22 12.15 5.30 6.91
CA SER A 22 10.87 5.99 6.71
C SER A 22 10.63 6.20 5.21
N ALA A 23 9.77 5.38 4.63
CA ALA A 23 9.25 5.60 3.28
C ALA A 23 7.96 6.42 3.36
N GLN A 24 7.98 7.65 2.84
CA GLN A 24 6.82 8.52 2.80
C GLN A 24 5.94 8.17 1.59
N LEU A 25 4.68 7.80 1.85
CA LEU A 25 3.69 7.56 0.81
C LEU A 25 3.25 8.90 0.20
N SER A 26 3.21 8.97 -1.14
CA SER A 26 2.70 10.15 -1.85
C SER A 26 1.60 9.73 -2.82
N PRO A 27 0.44 10.43 -2.84
CA PRO A 27 -0.62 10.18 -3.83
C PRO A 27 -0.15 10.37 -5.28
N ARG A 28 0.95 11.12 -5.48
CA ARG A 28 1.52 11.44 -6.79
C ARG A 28 2.77 10.63 -7.12
N PHE A 29 3.04 9.55 -6.39
CA PHE A 29 4.23 8.72 -6.60
C PHE A 29 4.40 8.29 -8.07
N TYR A 30 3.30 7.90 -8.74
CA TYR A 30 3.31 7.49 -10.15
C TYR A 30 3.05 8.62 -11.15
N ALA A 31 2.91 9.88 -10.72
CA ALA A 31 2.49 10.96 -11.60
C ALA A 31 3.44 11.22 -12.77
N ARG A 32 4.76 10.97 -12.60
CA ARG A 32 5.76 11.11 -13.66
C ARG A 32 6.00 9.82 -14.44
N SER A 33 6.11 8.69 -13.76
CA SER A 33 6.47 7.42 -14.41
C SER A 33 5.28 6.74 -15.10
N CYS A 34 4.08 6.84 -14.53
CA CYS A 34 2.86 6.26 -15.09
C CYS A 34 1.61 7.07 -14.65
N PRO A 35 1.33 8.22 -15.29
CA PRO A 35 0.25 9.11 -14.87
C PRO A 35 -1.14 8.46 -14.96
N ARG A 36 -1.30 7.44 -15.80
CA ARG A 36 -2.56 6.72 -16.00
C ARG A 36 -2.74 5.53 -15.06
N ALA A 37 -1.77 5.22 -14.20
CA ALA A 37 -1.81 4.06 -13.31
C ALA A 37 -3.11 3.98 -12.51
N GLN A 38 -3.49 5.07 -11.82
CA GLN A 38 -4.71 5.11 -11.03
C GLN A 38 -5.97 4.87 -11.88
N ALA A 39 -6.04 5.44 -13.08
CA ALA A 39 -7.18 5.26 -13.97
C ALA A 39 -7.28 3.82 -14.50
N ILE A 40 -6.15 3.19 -14.83
CA ILE A 40 -6.08 1.80 -15.29
C ILE A 40 -6.54 0.86 -14.16
N ILE A 41 -6.01 1.04 -12.95
CA ILE A 41 -6.37 0.23 -11.78
C ILE A 41 -7.87 0.36 -11.48
N ARG A 42 -8.41 1.58 -11.46
CA ARG A 42 -9.85 1.82 -11.21
C ARG A 42 -10.72 1.11 -12.25
N ARG A 43 -10.37 1.17 -13.53
CA ARG A 43 -11.12 0.49 -14.60
C ARG A 43 -11.07 -1.03 -14.44
N GLY A 44 -9.90 -1.59 -14.14
CA GLY A 44 -9.74 -3.03 -13.91
C GLY A 44 -10.56 -3.52 -12.71
N VAL A 45 -10.46 -2.84 -11.57
CA VAL A 45 -11.22 -3.17 -10.36
C VAL A 45 -12.73 -3.03 -10.61
N ALA A 46 -13.17 -1.98 -11.29
CA ALA A 46 -14.58 -1.80 -11.62
C ALA A 46 -15.11 -2.89 -12.58
N ALA A 47 -14.32 -3.34 -13.55
CA ALA A 47 -14.69 -4.45 -14.41
C ALA A 47 -14.80 -5.76 -13.62
N ALA A 48 -13.83 -6.04 -12.74
CA ALA A 48 -13.82 -7.21 -11.88
C ALA A 48 -15.03 -7.25 -10.92
N VAL A 49 -15.36 -6.14 -10.27
CA VAL A 49 -16.51 -6.04 -9.35
C VAL A 49 -17.84 -6.13 -10.09
N ARG A 50 -17.93 -5.59 -11.32
CA ARG A 50 -19.13 -5.76 -12.15
C ARG A 50 -19.34 -7.20 -12.59
N SER A 51 -18.27 -7.91 -12.90
CA SER A 51 -18.33 -9.35 -13.22
C SER A 51 -18.75 -10.16 -12.00
N GLU A 52 -18.16 -9.86 -10.84
CA GLU A 52 -18.40 -10.58 -9.59
C GLU A 52 -18.43 -9.60 -8.41
N ARG A 53 -19.63 -9.31 -7.88
CA ARG A 53 -19.78 -8.32 -6.80
C ARG A 53 -18.94 -8.64 -5.55
N ARG A 54 -18.70 -9.93 -5.28
CA ARG A 54 -17.87 -10.40 -4.15
C ARG A 54 -16.39 -10.04 -4.29
N MET A 55 -15.88 -9.75 -5.50
CA MET A 55 -14.47 -9.37 -5.72
C MET A 55 -14.06 -8.13 -4.92
N GLY A 56 -14.97 -7.16 -4.74
CA GLY A 56 -14.66 -5.95 -3.97
C GLY A 56 -14.28 -6.26 -2.53
N ALA A 57 -15.05 -7.14 -1.88
CA ALA A 57 -14.78 -7.58 -0.51
C ALA A 57 -13.49 -8.42 -0.43
N SER A 58 -13.24 -9.29 -1.42
CA SER A 58 -12.01 -10.10 -1.47
C SER A 58 -10.75 -9.23 -1.61
N LEU A 59 -10.75 -8.22 -2.49
CA LEU A 59 -9.63 -7.30 -2.67
C LEU A 59 -9.38 -6.48 -1.39
N LEU A 60 -10.45 -6.03 -0.73
CA LEU A 60 -10.34 -5.32 0.54
C LEU A 60 -9.71 -6.23 1.61
N ARG A 61 -10.19 -7.46 1.77
CA ARG A 61 -9.65 -8.45 2.72
C ARG A 61 -8.18 -8.77 2.45
N LEU A 62 -7.78 -8.91 1.18
CA LEU A 62 -6.38 -9.12 0.80
C LEU A 62 -5.50 -7.93 1.19
N HIS A 63 -5.95 -6.70 0.92
CA HIS A 63 -5.21 -5.50 1.30
C HIS A 63 -5.07 -5.35 2.83
N PHE A 64 -6.14 -5.64 3.58
CA PHE A 64 -6.08 -5.71 5.03
C PHE A 64 -5.14 -6.82 5.52
N HIS A 65 -5.19 -8.00 4.92
CA HIS A 65 -4.31 -9.13 5.28
C HIS A 65 -2.83 -8.77 5.11
N ASP A 66 -2.46 -8.15 3.99
CA ASP A 66 -1.07 -7.75 3.70
C ASP A 66 -0.61 -6.58 4.58
N CYS A 67 -1.53 -5.69 4.97
CA CYS A 67 -1.21 -4.55 5.82
C CYS A 67 -1.27 -4.86 7.33
N PHE A 68 -2.08 -5.83 7.75
CA PHE A 68 -2.29 -6.18 9.15
C PHE A 68 -1.04 -6.82 9.76
N VAL A 69 -0.28 -7.56 8.96
CA VAL A 69 1.02 -8.14 9.36
C VAL A 69 2.09 -7.06 9.60
N GLN A 70 1.87 -5.80 9.18
CA GLN A 70 2.83 -4.70 9.32
C GLN A 70 2.18 -3.35 9.75
N ALA A 71 1.21 -3.35 10.67
CA ALA A 71 0.43 -2.15 10.98
C ALA A 71 1.30 -0.99 11.54
N SER A 72 1.48 0.04 10.70
CA SER A 72 1.97 1.38 11.03
C SER A 72 0.85 2.38 10.68
N PRO A 73 0.65 3.46 11.46
CA PRO A 73 -0.50 4.38 11.36
C PRO A 73 -0.75 5.01 9.98
N SER A 74 0.23 5.02 9.08
CA SER A 74 0.11 5.53 7.71
C SER A 74 -0.81 4.70 6.79
N ARG A 75 -1.03 3.41 7.09
CA ARG A 75 -1.85 2.52 6.24
C ARG A 75 -3.36 2.63 6.51
N LEU A 76 -3.78 3.12 7.67
CA LEU A 76 -5.21 3.33 8.01
C LEU A 76 -5.88 4.35 7.09
N LEU A 77 -5.13 5.37 6.67
CA LEU A 77 -5.61 6.42 5.74
C LEU A 77 -5.83 5.89 4.32
N SER A 78 -5.06 4.88 3.89
CA SER A 78 -5.28 4.16 2.62
C SER A 78 -6.56 3.34 2.66
N LEU A 79 -6.86 2.69 3.78
CA LEU A 79 -8.07 1.88 3.95
C LEU A 79 -9.35 2.71 3.83
N LEU A 80 -9.36 3.93 4.37
CA LEU A 80 -10.46 4.88 4.19
C LEU A 80 -10.74 5.18 2.71
N ASN A 81 -9.69 5.37 1.90
CA ASN A 81 -9.85 5.63 0.46
C ASN A 81 -10.38 4.42 -0.31
N VAL A 82 -9.94 3.21 0.04
CA VAL A 82 -10.44 1.97 -0.60
C VAL A 82 -11.89 1.71 -0.21
N VAL A 83 -12.24 1.87 1.08
CA VAL A 83 -13.63 1.71 1.55
C VAL A 83 -14.55 2.75 0.92
N SER A 84 -14.12 4.01 0.83
CA SER A 84 -14.89 5.07 0.17
C SER A 84 -15.08 4.80 -1.34
N THR A 85 -14.07 4.25 -2.00
CA THR A 85 -14.17 3.82 -3.42
C THR A 85 -15.11 2.62 -3.59
N ALA A 86 -15.08 1.65 -2.67
CA ALA A 86 -15.98 0.50 -2.71
C ALA A 86 -17.43 0.90 -2.43
N TYR A 87 -17.65 1.80 -1.47
CA TYR A 87 -18.97 2.36 -1.14
C TYR A 87 -19.57 3.15 -2.32
N THR A 88 -18.79 4.02 -2.96
CA THR A 88 -19.23 4.77 -4.14
C THR A 88 -19.52 3.86 -5.34
N ALA A 89 -18.73 2.81 -5.54
CA ALA A 89 -18.99 1.80 -6.58
C ALA A 89 -20.25 0.97 -6.32
N ALA A 90 -20.52 0.61 -5.06
CA ALA A 90 -21.74 -0.09 -4.67
C ALA A 90 -23.00 0.77 -4.88
N ASN A 91 -22.94 2.06 -4.53
CA ASN A 91 -24.05 2.99 -4.76
C ASN A 91 -24.31 3.27 -6.25
N LEU A 92 -23.27 3.35 -7.09
CA LEU A 92 -23.45 3.45 -8.54
C LEU A 92 -24.14 2.21 -9.13
N SER A 93 -23.89 1.04 -8.56
CA SER A 93 -24.50 -0.20 -9.00
C SER A 93 -25.97 -0.37 -8.53
N ASN A 94 -26.47 0.51 -7.66
CA ASN A 94 -27.86 0.53 -7.19
C ASN A 94 -28.73 1.56 -7.94
N SER A 95 -28.15 2.33 -8.86
CA SER A 95 -28.84 3.39 -9.63
C SER A 95 -29.15 3.00 -11.09
N ASN A 96 -28.94 1.74 -11.48
CA ASN A 96 -29.38 1.18 -12.77
C ASN A 96 -30.26 -0.05 -12.53
#